data_AF-A0A8T4L281-F1
#
_entry.id   AF-A0A8T4L281-F1
#
_cell.length_a   1.000
_cell.length_b   1.000
_cell.length_c   1.000
_cell.angle_alpha   90.00
_cell.angle_beta   90.00
_cell.angle_gamma   90.00
#
_symmetry.space_group_name_H-M   'P 1'
#
loop_
_entity.id
_entity.type
_entity.pdbx_description
1 polymer ?
#
loop_
_entity_poly.entity_id
_entity_poly.type
_entity_poly.pdbx_seq_one_letter_code
_entity_poly.pdbx_strand_id
1 'polypeptide(L)'
;MSGEDDSKIDQKINKEMLKDVGITGEDLSNVFDTFDKCRKTINFYFENAHGSGEERAEIVLLSSRSEKLYLKFIMLFCIMDDLTLEYRKKVLLNEKLSVKDQIVEFNKRYAEAKNDFNGLLEATQKFIDETSKNAPF
;
A
#
# COMPACT_ATOMS: atom_id res chain seq x y z
N MET A 1 -14.51 33.17 -17.92
CA MET A 1 -13.11 32.84 -17.57
C MET A 1 -13.13 32.38 -16.11
N SER A 2 -13.11 31.08 -15.83
CA SER A 2 -13.07 30.60 -14.44
C SER A 2 -12.58 29.16 -14.26
N GLY A 3 -12.73 28.27 -15.25
CA GLY A 3 -12.36 26.86 -15.08
C GLY A 3 -10.85 26.53 -15.08
N GLU A 4 -10.00 27.38 -15.69
CA GLU A 4 -8.55 27.11 -15.79
C GLU A 4 -7.76 27.48 -14.53
N ASP A 5 -8.24 28.43 -13.73
CA ASP A 5 -7.55 28.87 -12.51
C ASP A 5 -7.83 27.94 -11.34
N ASP A 6 -9.08 27.45 -11.20
CA ASP A 6 -9.45 26.50 -10.14
C ASP A 6 -8.69 25.16 -10.29
N SER A 7 -8.55 24.67 -11.53
CA SER A 7 -7.76 23.46 -11.83
C SER A 7 -6.29 23.60 -11.45
N LYS A 8 -5.68 24.77 -11.66
CA LYS A 8 -4.26 25.01 -11.31
C LYS A 8 -4.07 25.11 -9.81
N ILE A 9 -5.02 25.70 -9.10
CA ILE A 9 -5.03 25.80 -7.63
C ILE A 9 -5.16 24.40 -7.03
N ASP A 10 -6.08 23.57 -7.54
CA ASP A 10 -6.27 22.19 -7.08
C ASP A 10 -5.01 21.34 -7.30
N GLN A 11 -4.36 21.45 -8.45
CA GLN A 11 -3.10 20.74 -8.72
C GLN A 11 -1.98 21.19 -7.78
N LYS A 12 -1.91 22.48 -7.45
CA LYS A 12 -0.90 23.02 -6.53
C LYS A 12 -1.14 22.54 -5.10
N ILE A 13 -2.38 22.55 -4.62
CA ILE A 13 -2.74 22.08 -3.28
C ILE A 13 -2.45 20.58 -3.15
N ASN A 14 -2.80 19.78 -4.16
CA ASN A 14 -2.49 18.35 -4.16
C ASN A 14 -0.97 18.10 -4.13
N LYS A 15 -0.18 18.88 -4.87
CA LYS A 15 1.28 18.78 -4.83
C LYS A 15 1.88 19.18 -3.48
N GLU A 16 1.39 20.23 -2.84
CA GLU A 16 1.85 20.64 -1.51
C GLU A 16 1.49 19.59 -0.45
N MET A 17 0.26 19.09 -0.46
CA MET A 17 -0.17 18.05 0.47
C MET A 17 0.63 16.76 0.29
N LEU A 18 0.82 16.26 -0.94
CA LEU A 18 1.61 15.05 -1.19
C LEU A 18 3.07 15.22 -0.74
N LYS A 19 3.63 16.43 -0.82
CA LYS A 19 4.95 16.73 -0.24
C LYS A 19 4.94 16.64 1.28
N ASP A 20 3.91 17.18 1.94
CA ASP A 20 3.79 17.14 3.41
C ASP A 20 3.56 15.71 3.92
N VAL A 21 2.81 14.90 3.17
CA VAL A 21 2.57 13.48 3.42
C VAL A 21 3.81 12.63 3.07
N GLY A 22 4.72 13.13 2.25
CA GLY A 22 5.95 12.41 1.90
C GLY A 22 5.71 11.09 1.14
N ILE A 23 4.52 10.94 0.54
CA ILE A 23 4.15 9.79 -0.30
C ILE A 23 3.97 10.30 -1.72
N THR A 24 4.63 9.63 -2.66
CA THR A 24 4.45 9.90 -4.08
C THR A 24 3.34 9.02 -4.67
N GLY A 25 2.71 9.45 -5.76
CA GLY A 25 1.80 8.56 -6.51
C GLY A 25 2.49 7.27 -7.00
N GLU A 26 3.81 7.32 -7.18
CA GLU A 26 4.66 6.17 -7.53
C GLU A 26 4.76 5.16 -6.38
N ASP A 27 4.88 5.62 -5.13
CA ASP A 27 4.88 4.75 -3.95
C ASP A 27 3.60 3.89 -3.87
N LEU A 28 2.44 4.47 -4.18
CA LEU A 28 1.17 3.77 -4.15
C LEU A 28 1.04 2.73 -5.26
N SER A 29 1.44 3.08 -6.49
CA SER A 29 1.44 2.12 -7.61
C SER A 29 2.32 0.92 -7.30
N ASN A 30 3.51 1.16 -6.73
CA ASN A 30 4.47 0.10 -6.39
C ASN A 30 3.91 -0.88 -5.35
N VAL A 31 3.12 -0.41 -4.38
CA VAL A 31 2.44 -1.28 -3.40
C VAL A 31 1.43 -2.20 -4.07
N PHE A 32 0.57 -1.67 -4.94
CA PHE A 32 -0.45 -2.46 -5.64
C PHE A 32 0.17 -3.50 -6.58
N ASP A 33 1.19 -3.12 -7.35
CA ASP A 33 1.89 -4.03 -8.26
C ASP A 33 2.56 -5.17 -7.51
N THR A 34 3.18 -4.86 -6.37
CA THR A 34 3.85 -5.86 -5.54
C THR A 34 2.83 -6.79 -4.88
N PHE A 35 1.67 -6.28 -4.45
CA PHE A 35 0.61 -7.13 -3.92
C PHE A 35 0.07 -8.09 -4.97
N ASP A 36 -0.16 -7.61 -6.20
CA ASP A 36 -0.62 -8.46 -7.30
C ASP A 36 0.39 -9.55 -7.65
N LYS A 37 1.69 -9.24 -7.61
CA LYS A 37 2.76 -10.25 -7.75
C LYS A 37 2.71 -11.30 -6.66
N CYS A 38 2.66 -10.90 -5.38
CA CYS A 38 2.57 -11.84 -4.26
C CYS A 38 1.33 -12.75 -4.40
N ARG A 39 0.17 -12.18 -4.72
CA ARG A 39 -1.07 -12.92 -4.92
C ARG A 39 -0.97 -13.93 -6.07
N LYS A 40 -0.45 -13.51 -7.23
CA LYS A 40 -0.28 -14.40 -8.40
C LYS A 40 0.64 -15.57 -8.07
N THR A 41 1.75 -15.30 -7.38
CA THR A 41 2.67 -16.34 -6.91
C THR A 41 1.98 -17.31 -5.95
N ILE A 42 1.31 -16.82 -4.91
CA ILE A 42 0.61 -17.64 -3.92
C ILE A 42 -0.44 -18.53 -4.61
N ASN A 43 -1.23 -17.97 -5.53
CA ASN A 43 -2.23 -18.72 -6.28
C ASN A 43 -1.62 -19.78 -7.19
N PHE A 44 -0.54 -19.45 -7.90
CA PHE A 44 0.20 -20.42 -8.72
C PHE A 44 0.63 -21.63 -7.88
N TYR A 45 1.21 -21.41 -6.70
CA TYR A 45 1.60 -22.51 -5.83
C TYR A 45 0.39 -23.22 -5.20
N PHE A 46 -0.69 -22.53 -4.86
CA PHE A 46 -1.91 -23.18 -4.37
C PHE A 46 -2.51 -24.15 -5.41
N GLU A 47 -2.57 -23.73 -6.67
CA GLU A 47 -3.13 -24.50 -7.78
C GLU A 47 -2.21 -25.66 -8.20
N ASN A 48 -0.89 -25.52 -8.05
CA ASN A 48 0.11 -26.51 -8.47
C ASN A 48 0.73 -27.30 -7.32
N ALA A 49 0.38 -27.03 -6.05
CA ALA A 49 0.93 -27.73 -4.90
C ALA A 49 0.40 -29.17 -4.78
N HIS A 50 1.18 -30.10 -5.33
CA HIS A 50 1.27 -31.48 -4.84
C HIS A 50 2.09 -31.59 -3.53
N GLY A 51 2.39 -30.46 -2.89
CA GLY A 51 3.24 -30.34 -1.71
C GLY A 51 2.69 -30.97 -0.43
N SER A 52 3.58 -31.18 0.52
CA SER A 52 3.32 -31.75 1.84
C SER A 52 2.29 -30.94 2.64
N GLY A 53 1.75 -31.53 3.72
CA GLY A 53 0.80 -30.84 4.60
C GLY A 53 1.33 -29.52 5.17
N GLU A 54 2.64 -29.40 5.39
CA GLU A 54 3.29 -28.19 5.89
C GLU A 54 3.35 -27.08 4.82
N GLU A 55 3.73 -27.41 3.59
CA GLU A 55 3.78 -26.43 2.48
C GLU A 55 2.39 -25.84 2.20
N ARG A 56 1.34 -26.66 2.27
CA ARG A 56 -0.05 -26.19 2.14
C ARG A 56 -0.45 -25.24 3.26
N ALA A 57 -0.05 -25.54 4.50
CA ALA A 57 -0.31 -24.66 5.64
C ALA A 57 0.41 -23.32 5.50
N GLU A 58 1.65 -23.33 5.03
CA GLU A 58 2.44 -22.11 4.80
C GLU A 58 1.86 -21.23 3.69
N ILE A 59 1.42 -21.83 2.56
CA ILE A 59 0.71 -21.10 1.49
C ILE A 59 -0.55 -20.43 2.02
N VAL A 60 -1.36 -21.13 2.84
CA VAL A 60 -2.57 -20.56 3.44
C VAL A 60 -2.24 -19.39 4.36
N LEU A 61 -1.16 -19.49 5.16
CA LEU A 61 -0.71 -18.41 6.03
C LEU A 61 -0.22 -17.19 5.24
N LEU A 62 0.56 -17.40 4.17
CA LEU A 62 1.04 -16.32 3.28
C LEU A 62 -0.13 -15.64 2.57
N SER A 63 -1.10 -16.42 2.07
CA SER A 63 -2.34 -15.92 1.47
C SER A 63 -3.10 -15.01 2.43
N SER A 64 -3.41 -15.51 3.64
CA SER A 64 -4.14 -14.76 4.66
C SER A 64 -3.42 -13.47 5.08
N ARG A 65 -2.08 -13.52 5.23
CA ARG A 65 -1.26 -12.33 5.53
C ARG A 65 -1.30 -11.31 4.39
N SER A 66 -1.24 -11.76 3.14
CA SER A 66 -1.31 -10.89 1.97
C SER A 66 -2.63 -10.13 1.91
N GLU A 67 -3.77 -10.80 2.08
CA GLU A 67 -5.10 -10.19 2.04
C GLU A 67 -5.28 -9.15 3.16
N LYS A 68 -4.82 -9.47 4.37
CA LYS A 68 -4.86 -8.53 5.50
C LYS A 68 -4.07 -7.26 5.22
N LEU A 69 -2.90 -7.40 4.60
CA LEU A 69 -2.05 -6.25 4.24
C LEU A 69 -2.67 -5.41 3.13
N TYR A 70 -3.28 -6.04 2.12
CA TYR A 70 -4.03 -5.34 1.08
C TYR A 70 -5.17 -4.50 1.64
N LEU A 71 -5.96 -5.06 2.55
CA LEU A 71 -7.02 -4.33 3.23
C LEU A 71 -6.47 -3.15 4.05
N LYS A 72 -5.33 -3.31 4.74
CA LYS A 72 -4.66 -2.19 5.43
C LYS A 72 -4.29 -1.07 4.45
N PHE A 73 -3.77 -1.38 3.27
CA PHE A 73 -3.42 -0.37 2.28
C PHE A 73 -4.64 0.32 1.66
N ILE A 74 -5.73 -0.41 1.40
CA ILE A 74 -7.01 0.21 0.99
C ILE A 74 -7.48 1.21 2.05
N MET A 75 -7.46 0.83 3.33
CA MET A 75 -7.87 1.73 4.41
C MET A 75 -6.96 2.97 4.48
N LEU A 76 -5.64 2.82 4.34
CA LEU A 76 -4.72 3.95 4.28
C LEU A 76 -5.00 4.86 3.08
N PHE A 77 -5.33 4.29 1.92
CA PHE A 77 -5.71 5.07 0.76
C PHE A 77 -6.97 5.92 1.03
N CYS A 78 -8.02 5.32 1.62
CA CYS A 78 -9.21 6.07 2.02
C CYS A 78 -8.90 7.19 3.02
N ILE A 79 -8.05 6.93 4.02
CA ILE A 79 -7.61 7.95 4.98
C ILE A 79 -6.85 9.08 4.27
N MET A 80 -5.99 8.76 3.31
CA MET A 80 -5.27 9.75 2.52
C MET A 80 -6.22 10.64 1.70
N ASP A 81 -7.25 10.06 1.09
CA ASP A 81 -8.28 10.82 0.37
C ASP A 81 -9.04 11.77 1.31
N ASP A 82 -9.43 11.30 2.50
CA ASP A 82 -10.08 12.13 3.53
C ASP A 82 -9.17 13.26 4.01
N LEU A 83 -7.89 12.98 4.26
CA LEU A 83 -6.88 13.97 4.63
C LEU A 83 -6.66 15.00 3.53
N THR A 84 -6.68 14.56 2.26
CA THR A 84 -6.62 15.46 1.10
C THR A 84 -7.77 16.44 1.12
N LEU A 85 -8.99 15.95 1.35
CA LEU A 85 -10.19 16.76 1.39
C LEU A 85 -10.15 17.76 2.56
N GLU A 86 -9.72 17.32 3.74
CA GLU A 86 -9.61 18.17 4.92
C GLU A 86 -8.52 19.24 4.74
N TYR A 87 -7.35 18.86 4.22
CA TYR A 87 -6.28 19.79 3.88
C TYR A 87 -6.77 20.87 2.91
N ARG A 88 -7.49 20.49 1.84
CA ARG A 88 -8.10 21.45 0.90
C ARG A 88 -9.04 22.43 1.60
N LYS A 89 -9.96 21.94 2.43
CA LYS A 89 -10.89 22.79 3.19
C LYS A 89 -10.15 23.77 4.09
N LYS A 90 -9.12 23.30 4.80
CA LYS A 90 -8.34 24.13 5.73
C LYS A 90 -7.43 25.14 5.03
N VAL A 91 -6.90 24.82 3.85
CA VAL A 91 -6.19 25.78 3.00
C VAL A 91 -7.13 26.90 2.54
N LEU A 92 -8.34 26.58 2.08
CA LEU A 92 -9.34 27.57 1.68
C LEU A 92 -9.77 28.47 2.85
N LEU A 93 -9.72 27.97 4.08
CA LEU A 93 -10.05 28.71 5.30
C LEU A 93 -8.83 29.39 5.97
N ASN A 94 -7.62 29.25 5.42
CA ASN A 94 -6.37 29.75 5.99
C ASN A 94 -5.98 29.16 7.38
N GLU A 95 -6.44 27.95 7.69
CA GLU A 95 -6.25 27.25 8.99
C GLU A 95 -5.27 26.05 8.88
N LYS A 96 -4.13 26.24 8.20
CA LYS A 96 -3.18 25.17 7.82
C LYS A 96 -2.62 24.34 9.00
N LEU A 97 -2.54 24.88 10.21
CA LEU A 97 -1.92 24.20 11.35
C LEU A 97 -2.70 22.97 11.86
N SER A 98 -4.01 22.90 11.60
CA SER A 98 -4.89 21.87 12.19
C SER A 98 -4.75 20.46 11.58
N VAL A 99 -4.23 20.33 10.36
CA VAL A 99 -4.14 19.04 9.64
C VAL A 99 -2.78 18.36 9.83
N LYS A 100 -1.79 19.08 10.38
CA LYS A 100 -0.41 18.60 10.48
C LYS A 100 -0.28 17.37 11.38
N ASP A 101 -0.99 17.33 12.50
CA ASP A 101 -0.95 16.18 13.43
C ASP A 101 -1.55 14.93 12.77
N GLN A 102 -2.61 15.09 11.98
CA GLN A 102 -3.23 13.98 11.25
C GLN A 102 -2.31 13.44 10.14
N ILE A 103 -1.56 14.32 9.46
CA ILE A 103 -0.53 13.94 8.49
C ILE A 103 0.60 13.14 9.16
N VAL A 104 1.07 13.58 10.34
CA VAL A 104 2.12 12.85 11.09
C VAL A 104 1.66 11.44 11.47
N GLU A 105 0.44 11.31 12.00
CA GLU A 105 -0.13 10.01 12.36
C GLU A 105 -0.33 9.11 11.12
N PHE A 106 -0.79 9.69 10.01
CA PHE A 106 -0.90 8.97 8.74
C PHE A 106 0.45 8.46 8.24
N ASN A 107 1.47 9.31 8.22
CA ASN A 107 2.82 8.94 7.78
C ASN A 107 3.40 7.81 8.63
N LYS A 108 3.15 7.82 9.94
CA LYS A 108 3.53 6.73 10.85
C LYS A 108 2.85 5.43 10.45
N ARG A 109 1.52 5.41 10.32
CA ARG A 109 0.76 4.20 9.96
C ARG A 109 1.14 3.68 8.57
N TYR A 110 1.44 4.58 7.64
CA TYR A 110 1.92 4.24 6.32
C TYR A 110 3.30 3.57 6.37
N ALA A 111 4.24 4.12 7.13
CA ALA A 111 5.56 3.53 7.32
C ALA A 111 5.48 2.14 7.96
N GLU A 112 4.62 1.95 8.96
CA GLU A 112 4.35 0.64 9.57
C GLU A 112 3.80 -0.37 8.56
N ALA A 113 2.79 0.02 7.77
CA ALA A 113 2.22 -0.84 6.74
C ALA A 113 3.24 -1.18 5.62
N LYS A 114 4.07 -0.21 5.22
CA LYS A 114 5.15 -0.42 4.25
C LYS A 114 6.20 -1.42 4.76
N ASN A 115 6.55 -1.36 6.05
CA ASN A 115 7.46 -2.32 6.66
C ASN A 115 6.86 -3.72 6.73
N ASP A 116 5.60 -3.86 7.19
CA ASP A 116 4.89 -5.14 7.18
C ASP A 116 4.87 -5.77 5.78
N PHE A 117 4.68 -4.93 4.76
CA PHE A 117 4.62 -5.33 3.37
C PHE A 117 5.96 -5.82 2.82
N ASN A 118 7.05 -5.10 3.12
CA ASN A 118 8.40 -5.55 2.77
C ASN A 118 8.71 -6.91 3.41
N GLY A 119 8.32 -7.11 4.67
CA GLY A 119 8.47 -8.40 5.33
C GLY A 119 7.67 -9.53 4.66
N LEU A 120 6.45 -9.24 4.19
CA LEU A 120 5.66 -10.21 3.41
C LEU A 120 6.32 -10.53 2.07
N LEU A 121 6.85 -9.51 1.37
CA LEU A 121 7.54 -9.70 0.09
C LEU A 121 8.76 -10.62 0.26
N GLU A 122 9.57 -10.37 1.30
CA GLU A 122 10.71 -11.23 1.63
C GLU A 122 10.28 -12.67 1.96
N ALA A 123 9.23 -12.84 2.77
CA ALA A 123 8.71 -14.17 3.11
C ALA A 123 8.20 -14.92 1.87
N THR A 124 7.51 -14.21 0.97
CA THR A 124 7.00 -14.78 -0.29
C THR A 124 8.16 -15.17 -1.21
N GLN A 125 9.21 -14.35 -1.30
CA GLN A 125 10.39 -14.66 -2.11
C GLN A 125 11.17 -15.85 -1.55
N LYS A 126 11.35 -15.93 -0.23
CA LYS A 126 11.99 -17.10 0.41
C LYS A 126 11.21 -18.37 0.13
N PHE A 127 9.89 -18.32 0.26
CA PHE A 127 9.03 -19.44 -0.09
C PHE A 127 9.25 -19.87 -1.55
N ILE A 128 9.20 -18.94 -2.51
CA ILE A 128 9.50 -19.22 -3.93
C ILE A 128 10.85 -19.93 -4.08
N ASP A 129 11.91 -19.40 -3.47
CA ASP A 129 13.27 -19.90 -3.62
C ASP A 129 13.42 -21.32 -3.04
N GLU A 130 12.74 -21.62 -1.93
CA GLU A 130 12.76 -22.92 -1.27
C GLU A 130 11.93 -23.95 -2.04
N THR A 131 10.72 -23.59 -2.50
CA THR A 131 9.88 -24.50 -3.29
C THR A 131 10.48 -24.77 -4.68
N SER A 132 11.12 -23.77 -5.31
CA SER A 132 11.79 -23.94 -6.61
C SER A 132 13.03 -24.84 -6.53
N LYS A 133 13.72 -24.89 -5.38
CA LYS A 133 14.85 -25.81 -5.15
C LYS A 133 14.41 -27.24 -4.87
N ASN A 134 13.21 -27.41 -4.32
CA ASN A 134 12.65 -28.71 -3.95
C ASN A 134 11.70 -29.30 -5.01
N ALA A 135 11.40 -28.57 -6.08
CA ALA A 135 10.63 -29.08 -7.21
C ALA A 135 11.45 -30.13 -7.97
N PRO A 136 11.04 -31.41 -7.99
CA PRO A 136 11.67 -32.39 -8.86
C PRO A 136 11.25 -32.05 -10.29
N PHE A 137 12.21 -31.71 -11.15
CA PHE A 137 12.02 -31.78 -12.60
C PHE A 137 11.80 -33.24 -13.02
#